data_AF-A0AAU2NKL3-F1
#
_entry.id   AF-A0AAU2NKL3-F1
#
_cell.length_a   1.000
_cell.length_b   1.000
_cell.length_c   1.000
_cell.angle_alpha   90.00
_cell.angle_beta   90.00
_cell.angle_gamma   90.00
#
_symmetry.space_group_name_H-M   'P 1'
#
loop_
_entity.id
_entity.type
_entity.pdbx_description
1 polymer ?
#
loop_
_entity_poly.entity_id
_entity_poly.type
_entity_poly.pdbx_seq_one_letter_code
_entity_poly.pdbx_strand_id
1 'polypeptide(L)'
;MAKAGGWISEAVPAVRQRPRVRRAVAGALGLCVVFTLAAVGWIAYAMVTTFHPPETDTDRAEKLATLHYKQHPAKGRYYIPMEAVFGRLPDGTRAAYLHYQVRADTDSSVDDFLRVYDLPQLGAPAPLPDDLRAAFPGNEPAEAPLVSQTGTDKRQIFVVTAEPGSPDGADIYVRATG
;
A
#
# COMPACT_ATOMS: atom_id res chain seq x y z
N MET A 1 69.55 32.91 -15.91
CA MET A 1 69.11 31.50 -15.79
C MET A 1 69.22 31.09 -14.33
N ALA A 2 68.10 31.00 -13.62
CA ALA A 2 68.10 30.63 -12.21
C ALA A 2 66.84 29.84 -11.83
N LYS A 3 67.08 28.73 -11.12
CA LYS A 3 66.33 28.23 -9.95
C LYS A 3 64.98 27.54 -10.19
N ALA A 4 64.94 26.23 -9.89
CA ALA A 4 64.02 25.62 -8.90
C ALA A 4 64.06 24.09 -9.05
N GLY A 5 64.79 23.40 -8.17
CA GLY A 5 64.90 21.93 -8.22
C GLY A 5 65.28 21.30 -6.89
N GLY A 6 64.72 21.76 -5.77
CA GLY A 6 65.18 21.28 -4.46
C GLY A 6 64.23 21.50 -3.27
N TRP A 7 62.91 21.43 -3.45
CA TRP A 7 61.96 21.63 -2.33
C TRP A 7 60.87 20.55 -2.20
N ILE A 8 60.75 19.60 -3.15
CA ILE A 8 59.69 18.57 -3.12
C ILE A 8 60.19 17.25 -2.53
N SER A 9 61.51 17.00 -2.51
CA SER A 9 62.06 15.71 -2.06
C SER A 9 62.50 15.64 -0.58
N GLU A 10 62.45 16.75 0.18
CA GLU A 10 62.94 16.80 1.56
C GLU A 10 61.87 16.67 2.66
N ALA A 11 60.57 16.68 2.31
CA ALA A 11 59.50 16.57 3.30
C ALA A 11 59.06 15.14 3.65
N VAL A 12 59.74 14.09 3.15
CA VAL A 12 59.40 12.70 3.48
C VAL A 12 60.64 11.87 3.83
N PRO A 13 61.28 12.12 4.99
CA PRO A 13 61.84 10.98 5.73
C PRO A 13 61.59 11.01 7.25
N ALA A 14 60.63 11.80 7.76
CA ALA A 14 60.41 11.89 9.22
C ALA A 14 59.28 11.01 9.80
N VAL A 15 58.50 10.32 8.97
CA VAL A 15 57.43 9.40 9.45
C VAL A 15 57.94 7.96 9.65
N ARG A 16 59.23 7.69 9.41
CA ARG A 16 59.77 6.31 9.40
C ARG A 16 60.20 5.74 10.76
N GLN A 17 60.21 6.51 11.85
CA GLN A 17 60.83 6.05 13.13
C GLN A 17 60.07 6.37 14.43
N ARG A 18 58.73 6.44 14.44
CA ARG A 18 57.98 6.53 15.71
C ARG A 18 56.90 5.44 15.82
N PRO A 19 57.13 4.36 16.60
CA PRO A 19 56.16 3.26 16.73
C PRO A 19 54.82 3.73 17.30
N ARG A 20 54.82 4.82 18.08
CA ARG A 20 53.59 5.48 18.56
C ARG A 20 52.76 6.10 17.43
N VAL A 21 53.40 6.67 16.41
CA VAL A 21 52.70 7.25 15.24
C VAL A 21 52.10 6.14 14.38
N ARG A 22 52.84 5.04 14.15
CA ARG A 22 52.29 3.87 13.44
C ARG A 22 51.08 3.26 14.14
N ARG A 23 51.11 3.14 15.47
CA ARG A 23 49.97 2.64 16.26
C ARG A 23 48.78 3.60 16.22
N ALA A 24 49.03 4.91 16.30
CA ALA A 24 47.98 5.92 16.18
C ALA A 24 47.32 5.91 14.79
N VAL A 25 48.12 5.83 13.72
CA VAL A 25 47.61 5.75 12.35
C VAL A 25 46.86 4.44 12.11
N ALA A 26 47.36 3.31 12.59
CA ALA A 26 46.66 2.03 12.50
C ALA A 26 45.34 2.04 13.28
N GLY A 27 45.31 2.66 14.47
CA GLY A 27 44.10 2.85 15.26
C GLY A 27 43.07 3.75 14.56
N ALA A 28 43.52 4.86 13.97
CA ALA A 28 42.66 5.76 13.21
C ALA A 28 42.09 5.08 11.96
N LEU A 29 42.89 4.30 11.23
CA LEU A 29 42.43 3.50 10.10
C LEU A 29 41.43 2.42 10.52
N GLY A 30 41.70 1.72 11.62
CA GLY A 30 40.77 0.73 12.17
C GLY A 30 39.43 1.36 12.56
N LEU A 31 39.46 2.51 13.22
CA LEU A 31 38.26 3.28 13.57
C LEU A 31 37.49 3.73 12.32
N CYS A 32 38.21 4.19 11.28
CA CYS A 32 37.62 4.58 10.01
C CYS A 32 36.87 3.41 9.36
N VAL A 33 37.50 2.23 9.30
CA VAL A 33 36.86 1.01 8.76
C VAL A 33 35.62 0.62 9.55
N VAL A 34 35.69 0.63 10.89
CA VAL A 34 34.53 0.32 11.74
C VAL A 34 33.39 1.31 11.50
N PHE A 35 33.70 2.60 11.39
CA PHE A 35 32.68 3.62 11.13
C PHE A 35 32.05 3.47 9.74
N THR A 36 32.85 3.15 8.72
CA THR A 36 32.33 2.85 7.38
C THR A 36 31.40 1.64 7.41
N LEU A 37 31.79 0.56 8.09
CA LEU A 37 30.93 -0.63 8.21
C LEU A 37 29.63 -0.32 8.96
N ALA A 38 29.68 0.47 10.03
CA ALA A 38 28.49 0.90 10.75
C ALA A 38 27.57 1.76 9.87
N ALA A 39 28.13 2.70 9.10
CA ALA A 39 27.36 3.53 8.16
C ALA A 39 26.72 2.69 7.04
N VAL A 40 27.46 1.76 6.45
CA VAL A 40 26.92 0.84 5.43
C VAL A 40 25.81 -0.04 6.01
N GLY A 41 26.01 -0.59 7.22
CA GLY A 41 24.99 -1.37 7.91
C GLY A 41 23.72 -0.55 8.20
N TRP A 42 23.88 0.71 8.62
CA TRP A 42 22.76 1.61 8.85
C TRP A 42 22.00 1.95 7.57
N ILE A 43 22.71 2.22 6.47
CA ILE A 43 22.09 2.48 5.15
C ILE A 43 21.33 1.25 4.66
N ALA A 44 21.91 0.05 4.79
CA ALA A 44 21.24 -1.19 4.43
C ALA A 44 19.98 -1.42 5.26
N TYR A 45 20.07 -1.23 6.58
CA TYR A 45 18.92 -1.33 7.48
C TYR A 45 17.83 -0.32 7.11
N ALA A 46 18.19 0.94 6.90
CA ALA A 46 17.26 1.99 6.50
C ALA A 46 16.60 1.68 5.15
N MET A 47 17.33 1.17 4.16
CA MET A 47 16.72 0.74 2.91
C MET A 47 15.67 -0.35 3.15
N VAL A 48 16.00 -1.40 3.90
CA VAL A 48 15.07 -2.50 4.18
C VAL A 48 13.83 -2.01 4.92
N THR A 49 13.95 -1.08 5.87
CA THR A 49 12.79 -0.56 6.63
C THR A 49 11.98 0.48 5.88
N THR A 50 12.56 1.18 4.90
CA THR A 50 11.92 2.33 4.24
C THR A 50 11.31 1.96 2.89
N PHE A 51 11.69 0.82 2.28
CA PHE A 51 11.04 0.28 1.09
C PHE A 51 9.60 -0.16 1.40
N HIS A 52 8.71 0.83 1.47
CA HIS A 52 7.28 0.60 1.36
C HIS A 52 7.00 0.38 -0.12
N PRO A 53 6.29 -0.71 -0.49
CA PRO A 53 5.80 -0.87 -1.85
C PRO A 53 5.09 0.41 -2.29
N PRO A 54 5.29 0.88 -3.53
CA PRO A 54 4.54 2.02 -4.03
C PRO A 54 3.05 1.74 -3.91
N GLU A 55 2.30 2.74 -3.44
CA GLU A 55 0.84 2.63 -3.28
C GLU A 55 0.20 2.36 -4.64
N THR A 56 -0.54 1.25 -4.73
CA THR A 56 -1.22 0.82 -5.95
C THR A 56 -2.55 1.56 -6.13
N ASP A 57 -3.11 1.55 -7.34
CA ASP A 57 -4.47 2.06 -7.56
C ASP A 57 -5.51 1.30 -6.74
N THR A 58 -5.30 0.00 -6.52
CA THR A 58 -6.08 -0.81 -5.59
C THR A 58 -6.02 -0.24 -4.17
N ASP A 59 -4.82 0.03 -3.64
CA ASP A 59 -4.67 0.59 -2.29
C ASP A 59 -5.38 1.95 -2.17
N ARG A 60 -5.27 2.80 -3.21
CA ARG A 60 -5.96 4.10 -3.27
C ARG A 60 -7.47 3.94 -3.27
N ALA A 61 -7.98 3.00 -4.06
CA ALA A 61 -9.40 2.71 -4.16
C ALA A 61 -9.97 2.18 -2.83
N GLU A 62 -9.30 1.20 -2.22
CA GLU A 62 -9.71 0.64 -0.93
C GLU A 62 -9.66 1.68 0.19
N LYS A 63 -8.64 2.56 0.21
CA LYS A 63 -8.57 3.64 1.21
C LYS A 63 -9.69 4.65 1.04
N LEU A 64 -10.02 5.03 -0.19
CA LEU A 64 -11.11 5.95 -0.49
C LEU A 64 -12.46 5.33 -0.10
N ALA A 65 -12.64 4.03 -0.33
CA ALA A 65 -13.80 3.26 0.12
C ALA A 65 -13.79 2.97 1.63
N THR A 66 -12.76 3.35 2.38
CA THR A 66 -12.59 3.01 3.80
C THR A 66 -12.68 1.51 4.08
N LEU A 67 -12.17 0.68 3.17
CA LEU A 67 -12.14 -0.80 3.25
C LEU A 67 -10.71 -1.36 3.33
N HIS A 68 -9.69 -0.49 3.27
CA HIS A 68 -8.31 -0.92 3.30
C HIS A 68 -7.93 -1.51 4.67
N TYR A 69 -7.19 -2.63 4.69
CA TYR A 69 -6.87 -3.36 5.92
C TYR A 69 -6.22 -2.50 7.02
N LYS A 70 -5.32 -1.57 6.64
CA LYS A 70 -4.68 -0.63 7.57
C LYS A 70 -5.66 0.30 8.31
N GLN A 71 -6.86 0.53 7.78
CA GLN A 71 -7.90 1.34 8.44
C GLN A 71 -8.68 0.52 9.48
N HIS A 72 -8.53 -0.81 9.47
CA HIS A 72 -9.29 -1.76 10.28
C HIS A 72 -8.41 -2.73 11.09
N PRO A 73 -7.32 -2.29 11.75
CA PRO A 73 -6.25 -3.16 12.26
C PRO A 73 -6.70 -4.24 13.27
N ALA A 74 -7.85 -4.05 13.93
CA ALA A 74 -8.38 -4.99 14.92
C ALA A 74 -9.14 -6.18 14.32
N LYS A 75 -9.39 -6.21 12.99
CA LYS A 75 -10.28 -7.21 12.37
C LYS A 75 -9.63 -8.54 12.08
N GLY A 76 -8.30 -8.58 11.93
CA GLY A 76 -7.51 -9.82 11.75
C GLY A 76 -7.75 -10.59 10.44
N ARG A 77 -8.82 -10.28 9.71
CA ARG A 77 -9.18 -10.81 8.39
C ARG A 77 -9.71 -9.68 7.53
N TYR A 78 -9.43 -9.74 6.23
CA TYR A 78 -9.83 -8.74 5.24
C TYR A 78 -10.11 -9.43 3.91
N TYR A 79 -11.04 -8.89 3.15
CA TYR A 79 -11.31 -9.32 1.79
C TYR A 79 -10.36 -8.61 0.83
N ILE A 80 -9.94 -9.32 -0.21
CA ILE A 80 -9.12 -8.77 -1.29
C ILE A 80 -10.05 -8.57 -2.49
N PRO A 81 -10.10 -7.37 -3.09
CA PRO A 81 -10.92 -7.14 -4.27
C PRO A 81 -10.38 -7.96 -5.45
N MET A 82 -11.29 -8.52 -6.24
CA MET A 82 -10.95 -9.18 -7.50
C MET A 82 -10.53 -8.12 -8.53
N GLU A 83 -11.27 -7.01 -8.56
CA GLU A 83 -10.97 -5.86 -9.42
C GLU A 83 -11.09 -4.55 -8.64
N ALA A 84 -10.22 -3.59 -8.98
CA ALA A 84 -10.22 -2.27 -8.39
C ALA A 84 -9.85 -1.23 -9.43
N VAL A 85 -10.67 -0.19 -9.55
CA VAL A 85 -10.46 0.93 -10.46
C VAL A 85 -10.45 2.21 -9.64
N PHE A 86 -9.35 2.96 -9.74
CA PHE A 86 -9.23 4.28 -9.15
C PHE A 86 -9.17 5.33 -10.25
N GLY A 87 -9.97 6.38 -10.13
CA GLY A 87 -10.07 7.41 -11.15
C GLY A 87 -10.63 8.72 -10.64
N ARG A 88 -11.03 9.57 -11.57
CA ARG A 88 -11.76 10.81 -11.30
C ARG A 88 -13.00 10.89 -12.16
N LEU A 89 -14.08 11.39 -11.57
CA LEU A 89 -15.27 11.79 -12.30
C LEU A 89 -14.98 13.01 -13.20
N PRO A 90 -15.85 13.33 -14.16
CA PRO A 90 -15.70 14.50 -15.03
C PRO A 90 -15.58 15.84 -14.29
N ASP A 91 -16.13 15.92 -13.07
CA ASP A 91 -16.03 17.09 -12.18
C ASP A 91 -14.69 17.18 -11.41
N GLY A 92 -13.81 16.19 -11.56
CA GLY A 92 -12.53 16.08 -10.89
C GLY A 92 -12.59 15.38 -9.52
N THR A 93 -13.77 15.01 -9.03
CA THR A 93 -13.95 14.24 -7.78
C THR A 93 -13.28 12.88 -7.92
N ARG A 94 -12.55 12.41 -6.90
CA ARG A 94 -11.95 11.08 -6.97
C ARG A 94 -13.03 10.03 -6.84
N ALA A 95 -12.89 8.94 -7.59
CA ALA A 95 -13.74 7.77 -7.46
C ALA A 95 -12.92 6.51 -7.34
N ALA A 96 -13.47 5.59 -6.56
CA ALA A 96 -13.01 4.24 -6.38
C ALA A 96 -14.17 3.31 -6.69
N TYR A 97 -13.90 2.33 -7.55
CA TYR A 97 -14.79 1.23 -7.84
C TYR A 97 -14.07 -0.06 -7.41
N LEU A 98 -14.72 -0.88 -6.60
CA LEU A 98 -14.19 -2.16 -6.16
C LEU A 98 -15.20 -3.26 -6.46
N HIS A 99 -14.71 -4.42 -6.88
CA HIS A 99 -15.49 -5.62 -7.06
C HIS A 99 -14.86 -6.74 -6.23
N TYR A 100 -15.64 -7.27 -5.29
CA TYR A 100 -15.27 -8.42 -4.47
C TYR A 100 -16.12 -9.60 -4.88
N GLN A 101 -15.48 -10.76 -5.01
CA GLN A 101 -16.19 -12.03 -5.11
C GLN A 101 -16.14 -12.72 -3.75
N VAL A 102 -17.31 -12.90 -3.15
CA VAL A 102 -17.47 -13.60 -1.87
C VAL A 102 -18.01 -14.98 -2.17
N ARG A 103 -17.28 -16.03 -1.80
CA ARG A 103 -17.77 -17.40 -1.93
C ARG A 103 -18.81 -17.70 -0.86
N ALA A 104 -19.72 -18.64 -1.13
CA ALA A 104 -20.66 -19.16 -0.15
C ALA A 104 -20.07 -20.42 0.52
N ASP A 105 -19.02 -20.22 1.33
CA ASP A 105 -18.39 -21.29 2.09
C ASP A 105 -18.46 -21.02 3.60
N THR A 106 -17.80 -21.84 4.43
CA THR A 106 -17.91 -21.71 5.89
C THR A 106 -17.12 -20.51 6.42
N ASP A 107 -16.10 -20.06 5.69
CA ASP A 107 -15.18 -19.02 6.11
C ASP A 107 -15.47 -17.67 5.44
N SER A 108 -16.18 -17.67 4.31
CA SER A 108 -16.56 -16.52 3.51
C SER A 108 -18.07 -16.51 3.30
N SER A 109 -18.70 -15.38 3.59
CA SER A 109 -20.10 -15.11 3.26
C SER A 109 -20.35 -13.61 3.19
N VAL A 110 -21.50 -13.20 2.63
CA VAL A 110 -21.90 -11.78 2.64
C VAL A 110 -21.98 -11.24 4.06
N ASP A 111 -22.54 -12.01 4.98
CA ASP A 111 -22.65 -11.63 6.39
C ASP A 111 -21.27 -11.47 7.04
N ASP A 112 -20.30 -12.34 6.69
CA ASP A 112 -18.92 -12.20 7.15
C ASP A 112 -18.27 -10.93 6.61
N PHE A 113 -18.44 -10.62 5.32
CA PHE A 113 -17.96 -9.38 4.72
C PHE A 113 -18.53 -8.15 5.44
N LEU A 114 -19.85 -8.11 5.65
CA LEU A 114 -20.49 -6.99 6.35
C LEU A 114 -19.94 -6.85 7.77
N ARG A 115 -19.77 -7.97 8.48
CA ARG A 115 -19.22 -7.99 9.85
C ARG A 115 -17.76 -7.54 9.94
N VAL A 116 -16.92 -7.94 8.98
CA VAL A 116 -15.50 -7.57 8.95
C VAL A 116 -15.33 -6.05 8.86
N TYR A 117 -16.19 -5.37 8.10
CA TYR A 117 -16.10 -3.93 7.87
C TYR A 117 -17.11 -3.10 8.68
N ASP A 118 -17.76 -3.69 9.70
CA ASP A 118 -18.80 -3.05 10.53
C ASP A 118 -19.91 -2.38 9.70
N LEU A 119 -20.30 -3.05 8.62
CA LEU A 119 -21.32 -2.59 7.70
C LEU A 119 -22.71 -3.01 8.20
N PRO A 120 -23.73 -2.17 8.00
CA PRO A 120 -25.10 -2.53 8.34
C PRO A 120 -25.63 -3.63 7.40
N GLN A 121 -26.79 -4.18 7.75
CA GLN A 121 -27.47 -5.15 6.92
C GLN A 121 -27.89 -4.58 5.56
N LEU A 122 -28.15 -5.48 4.62
CA LEU A 122 -28.66 -5.15 3.30
C LEU A 122 -30.00 -4.40 3.40
N GLY A 123 -30.10 -3.30 2.69
CA GLY A 123 -31.33 -2.54 2.52
C GLY A 123 -32.13 -2.99 1.30
N ALA A 124 -33.06 -2.14 0.88
CA ALA A 124 -33.82 -2.36 -0.34
C ALA A 124 -32.90 -2.34 -1.58
N PRO A 125 -33.26 -3.07 -2.64
CA PRO A 125 -32.61 -2.94 -3.94
C PRO A 125 -32.62 -1.49 -4.44
N ALA A 126 -31.51 -1.08 -5.04
CA ALA A 126 -31.34 0.22 -5.68
C ALA A 126 -30.61 0.05 -7.01
N PRO A 127 -30.83 0.95 -7.98
CA PRO A 127 -30.14 0.90 -9.26
C PRO A 127 -28.64 1.09 -9.12
N LEU A 128 -27.88 0.29 -9.88
CA LEU A 128 -26.43 0.44 -9.95
C LEU A 128 -26.07 1.71 -10.74
N PRO A 129 -25.24 2.61 -10.18
CA PRO A 129 -24.80 3.82 -10.86
C PRO A 129 -24.10 3.53 -12.20
N ASP A 130 -24.35 4.37 -13.21
CA ASP A 130 -23.81 4.22 -14.57
C ASP A 130 -22.28 4.21 -14.59
N ASP A 131 -21.66 4.99 -13.71
CA ASP A 131 -20.21 5.09 -13.60
C ASP A 131 -19.59 3.81 -13.02
N LEU A 132 -20.28 3.13 -12.09
CA LEU A 132 -19.89 1.82 -11.58
C LEU A 132 -20.02 0.73 -12.66
N ARG A 133 -21.11 0.74 -13.44
CA ARG A 133 -21.30 -0.18 -14.57
C ARG A 133 -20.29 0.06 -15.70
N ALA A 134 -19.86 1.31 -15.88
CA ALA A 134 -18.80 1.64 -16.82
C ALA A 134 -17.41 1.19 -16.34
N ALA A 135 -17.18 1.17 -15.02
CA ALA A 135 -15.92 0.72 -14.44
C ALA A 135 -15.73 -0.81 -14.52
N PHE A 136 -16.84 -1.55 -14.40
CA PHE A 136 -16.88 -3.01 -14.55
C PHE A 136 -17.86 -3.38 -15.66
N PRO A 137 -17.42 -3.43 -16.92
CA PRO A 137 -18.30 -3.77 -18.03
C PRO A 137 -18.57 -5.29 -18.01
N GLY A 138 -19.71 -5.69 -17.46
CA GLY A 138 -20.14 -7.09 -17.38
C GLY A 138 -21.64 -7.28 -17.52
N ASN A 139 -22.11 -8.42 -17.00
CA ASN A 139 -23.54 -8.73 -16.88
C ASN A 139 -24.05 -8.37 -15.48
N GLU A 140 -23.66 -7.21 -14.95
CA GLU A 140 -24.18 -6.75 -13.66
C GLU A 140 -25.70 -6.54 -13.75
N PRO A 141 -26.46 -6.90 -12.70
CA PRO A 141 -27.89 -6.62 -12.66
C PRO A 141 -28.13 -5.11 -12.65
N ALA A 142 -29.28 -4.68 -13.18
CA ALA A 142 -29.66 -3.27 -13.17
C ALA A 142 -29.83 -2.71 -11.76
N GLU A 143 -30.26 -3.54 -10.81
CA GLU A 143 -30.49 -3.20 -9.42
C GLU A 143 -29.93 -4.28 -8.50
N ALA A 144 -29.49 -3.89 -7.31
CA ALA A 144 -29.05 -4.81 -6.27
C ALA A 144 -29.32 -4.24 -4.87
N PRO A 145 -29.51 -5.09 -3.85
CA PRO A 145 -29.55 -4.68 -2.45
C PRO A 145 -28.41 -3.72 -2.08
N LEU A 146 -28.77 -2.53 -1.57
CA LEU A 146 -27.83 -1.50 -1.16
C LEU A 146 -27.60 -1.56 0.36
N VAL A 147 -26.34 -1.58 0.78
CA VAL A 147 -25.97 -1.41 2.20
C VAL A 147 -26.28 0.03 2.63
N SER A 148 -27.28 0.20 3.49
CA SER A 148 -27.76 1.51 3.91
C SER A 148 -26.87 2.12 4.98
N GLN A 149 -25.96 3.03 4.59
CA GLN A 149 -25.04 3.70 5.50
C GLN A 149 -25.60 5.05 5.95
N THR A 150 -25.79 5.23 7.27
CA THR A 150 -26.32 6.49 7.80
C THR A 150 -25.30 7.61 7.63
N GLY A 151 -25.70 8.69 6.94
CA GLY A 151 -24.94 9.95 6.89
C GLY A 151 -23.83 10.04 5.86
N THR A 152 -23.78 9.15 4.85
CA THR A 152 -22.79 9.25 3.77
C THR A 152 -23.31 8.74 2.43
N ASP A 153 -23.40 9.64 1.45
CA ASP A 153 -23.62 9.28 0.04
C ASP A 153 -22.29 9.01 -0.69
N LYS A 154 -21.17 9.17 0.03
CA LYS A 154 -19.81 9.03 -0.52
C LYS A 154 -19.39 7.58 -0.71
N ARG A 155 -20.15 6.62 -0.20
CA ARG A 155 -19.89 5.20 -0.37
C ARG A 155 -21.19 4.43 -0.52
N GLN A 156 -21.29 3.67 -1.60
CA GLN A 156 -22.42 2.83 -1.93
C GLN A 156 -21.90 1.41 -2.13
N ILE A 157 -22.51 0.43 -1.47
CA ILE A 157 -22.11 -0.98 -1.55
C ILE A 157 -23.33 -1.79 -1.99
N PHE A 158 -23.22 -2.41 -3.15
CA PHE A 158 -24.25 -3.21 -3.79
C PHE A 158 -23.88 -4.68 -3.68
N VAL A 159 -24.82 -5.51 -3.25
CA VAL A 159 -24.59 -6.96 -3.11
C VAL A 159 -25.45 -7.71 -4.11
N VAL A 160 -24.81 -8.35 -5.07
CA VAL A 160 -25.42 -9.21 -6.08
C VAL A 160 -25.24 -10.64 -5.65
N THR A 161 -26.29 -11.24 -5.09
CA THR A 161 -26.29 -12.67 -4.77
C THR A 161 -26.51 -13.48 -6.04
N ALA A 162 -25.71 -14.53 -6.25
CA ALA A 162 -26.01 -15.50 -7.27
C ALA A 162 -27.34 -16.21 -6.98
N GLU A 163 -27.88 -16.91 -7.98
CA GLU A 163 -29.13 -17.66 -7.79
C GLU A 163 -29.03 -18.63 -6.60
N PRO A 164 -30.10 -18.79 -5.80
CA PRO A 164 -30.11 -19.71 -4.67
C PRO A 164 -29.69 -21.13 -5.09
N GLY A 165 -28.57 -21.62 -4.56
CA GLY A 165 -28.01 -22.93 -4.90
C GLY A 165 -26.83 -22.91 -5.89
N SER A 166 -26.43 -21.73 -6.39
CA SER A 166 -25.18 -21.57 -7.14
C SER A 166 -23.95 -21.78 -6.25
N PRO A 167 -22.88 -22.43 -6.74
CA PRO A 167 -21.59 -22.46 -6.06
C PRO A 167 -20.90 -21.08 -6.05
N ASP A 168 -21.32 -20.19 -6.96
CA ASP A 168 -20.90 -18.80 -6.98
C ASP A 168 -21.63 -18.09 -5.83
N GLY A 169 -20.90 -17.49 -4.90
CA GLY A 169 -21.52 -16.90 -3.70
C GLY A 169 -22.25 -15.59 -4.01
N ALA A 170 -21.56 -14.47 -3.83
CA ALA A 170 -22.08 -13.14 -4.11
C ALA A 170 -20.98 -12.22 -4.62
N ASP A 171 -21.35 -11.35 -5.55
CA ASP A 171 -20.53 -10.25 -6.00
C ASP A 171 -20.88 -8.99 -5.23
N ILE A 172 -19.88 -8.32 -4.67
CA ILE A 172 -20.04 -7.09 -3.91
C ILE A 172 -19.35 -5.97 -4.68
N TYR A 173 -20.14 -5.02 -5.13
CA TYR A 173 -19.67 -3.84 -5.86
C TYR A 173 -19.68 -2.63 -4.95
N VAL A 174 -18.57 -1.90 -4.91
CA VAL A 174 -18.42 -0.71 -4.10
C VAL A 174 -18.13 0.47 -5.00
N ARG A 175 -18.88 1.56 -4.80
CA ARG A 175 -18.58 2.88 -5.34
C ARG A 175 -18.25 3.80 -4.20
N ALA A 176 -17.12 4.48 -4.25
CA ALA A 176 -16.77 5.50 -3.27
C ALA A 176 -16.24 6.77 -3.94
N THR A 177 -16.59 7.94 -3.40
CA THR A 177 -16.23 9.25 -3.93
C THR A 177 -15.72 10.19 -2.84
N GLY A 178 -14.77 11.10 -3.19
CA GLY A 178 -14.32 12.15 -2.27
C GLY A 178 -13.01 12.84 -2.62
#